data_AF-A0A2S6ZPL1-F1
#
_entry.id   AF-A0A2S6ZPL1-F1
#
_cell.length_a   1.000
_cell.length_b   1.000
_cell.length_c   1.000
_cell.angle_alpha   90.00
_cell.angle_beta   90.00
_cell.angle_gamma   90.00
#
_symmetry.space_group_name_H-M   'P 1'
#
loop_
_entity.id
_entity.type
_entity.pdbx_description
1 polymer ?
#
loop_
_entity_poly.entity_id
_entity_poly.type
_entity_poly.pdbx_seq_one_letter_code
_entity_poly.pdbx_strand_id
1 'polypeptide(L)'
;GRISEDDIDASVERILELKARHNLLTRSDRNFTKASSLVAGEVQKAIADQSITVVINRQSLLPLKDKSLRYFVLTPQAQQSTGIAVAMGQEGYRSVVAADEATLTDAQIRENIAKCDVFLLGTLPTSYTAVEQDVVPAAQANVVQDDNRYLDWLRYAAGLGKKRVHLSLRAPYDIVNYSEDTDAAVAAYSYYGYNNGVWLGPSMLSLAEVLTGKLTPRGNLPVNLWKSYDVKTNTGKVAYPRGFGLSW
;
A
#
# COMPACT_ATOMS: atom_id res chain seq x y z
N GLY A 1 -13.80 20.50 43.54
CA GLY A 1 -14.42 19.50 42.63
C GLY A 1 -13.62 18.21 42.67
N ARG A 2 -13.93 17.22 41.81
CA ARG A 2 -13.06 16.03 41.64
C ARG A 2 -11.77 16.34 40.87
N ILE A 3 -11.73 17.46 40.18
CA ILE A 3 -10.56 18.04 39.51
C ILE A 3 -10.30 19.40 40.18
N SER A 4 -9.03 19.73 40.40
CA SER A 4 -8.62 21.01 41.00
C SER A 4 -8.62 22.13 39.95
N GLU A 5 -8.75 23.36 40.41
CA GLU A 5 -8.63 24.54 39.54
C GLU A 5 -7.20 24.71 39.04
N ASP A 6 -6.20 24.42 39.89
CA ASP A 6 -4.79 24.43 39.54
C ASP A 6 -4.46 23.48 38.35
N ASP A 7 -5.09 22.29 38.29
CA ASP A 7 -4.92 21.36 37.16
C ASP A 7 -5.48 21.93 35.84
N ILE A 8 -6.56 22.72 35.95
CA ILE A 8 -7.17 23.40 34.81
C ILE A 8 -6.27 24.56 34.38
N ASP A 9 -5.78 25.37 35.30
CA ASP A 9 -4.90 26.50 35.02
C ASP A 9 -3.60 26.05 34.35
N ALA A 10 -2.97 24.99 34.85
CA ALA A 10 -1.77 24.40 34.24
C ALA A 10 -2.03 23.85 32.83
N SER A 11 -3.25 23.41 32.53
CA SER A 11 -3.64 22.95 31.19
C SER A 11 -3.92 24.12 30.25
N VAL A 12 -4.57 25.17 30.75
CA VAL A 12 -4.81 26.42 30.03
C VAL A 12 -3.49 27.10 29.68
N GLU A 13 -2.56 27.18 30.63
CA GLU A 13 -1.22 27.74 30.43
C GLU A 13 -0.51 27.07 29.26
N ARG A 14 -0.41 25.73 29.25
CA ARG A 14 0.22 24.97 28.14
C ARG A 14 -0.42 25.26 26.77
N ILE A 15 -1.76 25.41 26.73
CA ILE A 15 -2.48 25.75 25.49
C ILE A 15 -2.14 27.18 25.05
N LEU A 16 -2.13 28.13 25.99
CA LEU A 16 -1.83 29.53 25.70
C LEU A 16 -0.37 29.73 25.28
N GLU A 17 0.58 29.04 25.92
CA GLU A 17 1.99 29.00 25.51
C GLU A 17 2.17 28.41 24.11
N LEU A 18 1.48 27.31 23.79
CA LEU A 18 1.49 26.75 22.43
C LEU A 18 0.95 27.76 21.41
N LYS A 19 -0.18 28.40 21.72
CA LYS A 19 -0.75 29.46 20.86
C LYS A 19 0.20 30.65 20.72
N ALA A 20 0.89 31.06 21.79
CA ALA A 20 1.87 32.13 21.79
C ALA A 20 3.04 31.80 20.87
N ARG A 21 3.63 30.61 21.02
CA ARG A 21 4.76 30.11 20.20
C ARG A 21 4.46 30.10 18.71
N HIS A 22 3.20 29.90 18.32
CA HIS A 22 2.77 29.90 16.92
C HIS A 22 2.13 31.22 16.45
N ASN A 23 2.21 32.30 17.24
CA ASN A 23 1.61 33.60 16.95
C ASN A 23 0.10 33.50 16.65
N LEU A 24 -0.60 32.67 17.43
CA LEU A 24 -2.04 32.41 17.32
C LEU A 24 -2.86 33.10 18.40
N LEU A 25 -2.22 33.84 19.32
CA LEU A 25 -2.92 34.61 20.37
C LEU A 25 -3.65 35.83 19.81
N THR A 26 -3.18 36.38 18.69
CA THR A 26 -3.81 37.49 17.98
C THR A 26 -4.48 36.97 16.72
N ARG A 27 -5.66 37.51 16.39
CA ARG A 27 -6.34 37.23 15.12
C ARG A 27 -5.52 37.85 13.98
N SER A 28 -4.67 37.05 13.36
CA SER A 28 -3.97 37.43 12.13
C SER A 28 -4.92 37.29 10.95
N ASP A 29 -5.14 38.35 10.17
CA ASP A 29 -5.81 38.29 8.87
C ASP A 29 -4.90 37.56 7.86
N ARG A 30 -4.71 36.25 8.05
CA ARG A 30 -3.94 35.45 7.09
C ARG A 30 -4.75 35.38 5.82
N ASN A 31 -4.22 36.00 4.77
CA ASN A 31 -4.78 35.91 3.43
C ASN A 31 -4.47 34.51 2.88
N PHE A 32 -5.39 33.56 3.06
CA PHE A 32 -5.26 32.17 2.63
C PHE A 32 -5.26 31.99 1.10
N THR A 33 -5.43 33.07 0.33
CA THR A 33 -5.55 33.08 -1.13
C THR A 33 -4.23 32.89 -1.89
N LYS A 34 -3.07 32.80 -1.19
CA LYS A 34 -1.73 32.64 -1.80
C LYS A 34 -1.02 31.34 -1.44
N ALA A 35 -1.73 30.23 -1.26
CA ALA A 35 -1.09 28.93 -1.17
C ALA A 35 -0.77 28.40 -2.59
N SER A 36 0.51 28.33 -2.95
CA SER A 36 0.97 27.69 -4.19
C SER A 36 0.75 26.17 -4.09
N SER A 37 -0.28 25.67 -4.78
CA SER A 37 -0.66 24.24 -4.76
C SER A 37 0.24 23.34 -5.59
N LEU A 38 0.91 23.88 -6.62
CA LEU A 38 1.69 23.10 -7.57
C LEU A 38 2.99 22.52 -6.96
N VAL A 39 3.70 23.32 -6.16
CA VAL A 39 4.94 22.88 -5.48
C VAL A 39 4.64 21.74 -4.49
N ALA A 40 3.46 21.74 -3.87
CA ALA A 40 3.06 20.67 -2.95
C ALA A 40 2.87 19.33 -3.68
N GLY A 41 2.31 19.33 -4.89
CA GLY A 41 2.08 18.11 -5.67
C GLY A 41 3.36 17.41 -6.13
N GLU A 42 4.33 18.18 -6.63
CA GLU A 42 5.64 17.64 -7.06
C GLU A 42 6.41 17.02 -5.90
N VAL A 43 6.45 17.71 -4.75
CA VAL A 43 7.10 17.20 -3.54
C VAL A 43 6.40 15.93 -3.05
N GLN A 44 5.06 15.92 -3.04
CA GLN A 44 4.30 14.73 -2.62
C GLN A 44 4.59 13.53 -3.53
N LYS A 45 4.69 13.73 -4.84
CA LYS A 45 5.05 12.70 -5.82
C LYS A 45 6.48 12.21 -5.61
N ALA A 46 7.44 13.11 -5.43
CA ALA A 46 8.85 12.74 -5.21
C ALA A 46 9.03 11.89 -3.93
N ILE A 47 8.28 12.18 -2.87
CA ILE A 47 8.28 11.36 -1.65
C ILE A 47 7.69 9.96 -1.95
N ALA A 48 6.58 9.89 -2.67
CA ALA A 48 5.96 8.62 -3.03
C ALA A 48 6.87 7.75 -3.90
N ASP A 49 7.59 8.37 -4.84
CA ASP A 49 8.54 7.68 -5.73
C ASP A 49 9.67 6.99 -4.98
N GLN A 50 10.14 7.63 -3.91
CA GLN A 50 11.17 7.06 -3.04
C GLN A 50 10.62 6.02 -2.05
N SER A 51 9.31 5.92 -1.88
CA SER A 51 8.69 5.07 -0.87
C SER A 51 8.36 3.66 -1.34
N ILE A 52 8.14 3.44 -2.64
CA ILE A 52 7.70 2.14 -3.15
C ILE A 52 8.82 1.09 -2.94
N THR A 53 8.48 0.05 -2.18
CA THR A 53 9.44 -0.98 -1.76
C THR A 53 9.12 -2.29 -2.43
N VAL A 54 10.03 -2.80 -3.26
CA VAL A 54 9.94 -4.15 -3.81
C VAL A 54 10.59 -5.12 -2.84
N VAL A 55 9.86 -6.14 -2.40
CA VAL A 55 10.33 -7.11 -1.39
C VAL A 55 10.66 -8.46 -2.04
N ILE A 56 9.89 -8.87 -3.04
CA ILE A 56 10.10 -10.13 -3.77
C ILE A 56 10.16 -9.80 -5.25
N ASN A 57 11.14 -10.37 -5.98
CA ASN A 57 11.23 -10.29 -7.43
C ASN A 57 11.94 -11.52 -8.01
N ARG A 58 11.24 -12.66 -8.03
CA ARG A 58 11.74 -13.93 -8.55
C ARG A 58 11.89 -13.85 -10.07
N GLN A 59 12.98 -14.40 -10.59
CA GLN A 59 13.28 -14.44 -12.03
C GLN A 59 13.22 -13.05 -12.71
N SER A 60 13.42 -11.97 -11.94
CA SER A 60 13.33 -10.59 -12.44
C SER A 60 12.02 -10.30 -13.18
N LEU A 61 10.88 -10.77 -12.64
CA LEU A 61 9.54 -10.52 -13.18
C LEU A 61 9.24 -9.02 -13.30
N LEU A 62 9.60 -8.23 -12.28
CA LEU A 62 9.48 -6.78 -12.30
C LEU A 62 10.79 -6.14 -12.84
N PRO A 63 10.69 -5.07 -13.66
CA PRO A 63 9.45 -4.46 -14.15
C PRO A 63 8.76 -5.31 -15.23
N LEU A 64 7.46 -5.11 -15.44
CA LEU A 64 6.60 -5.87 -16.34
C LEU A 64 6.84 -5.48 -17.82
N LYS A 65 8.00 -5.80 -18.37
CA LYS A 65 8.46 -5.27 -19.69
C LYS A 65 7.59 -5.63 -20.89
N ASP A 66 6.91 -6.78 -20.88
CA ASP A 66 6.15 -7.28 -22.03
C ASP A 66 4.72 -6.73 -22.09
N LYS A 67 4.58 -5.57 -22.74
CA LYS A 67 3.31 -4.84 -22.91
C LYS A 67 2.25 -5.60 -23.73
N SER A 68 2.61 -6.72 -24.35
CA SER A 68 1.69 -7.55 -25.15
C SER A 68 0.96 -8.62 -24.33
N LEU A 69 1.44 -8.91 -23.11
CA LEU A 69 0.79 -9.85 -22.21
C LEU A 69 -0.57 -9.34 -21.72
N ARG A 70 -1.39 -10.27 -21.26
CA ARG A 70 -2.69 -9.99 -20.64
C ARG A 70 -2.51 -9.87 -19.13
N TYR A 71 -2.87 -8.70 -18.59
CA TYR A 71 -2.77 -8.39 -17.18
C TYR A 71 -4.15 -8.39 -16.55
N PHE A 72 -4.27 -9.03 -15.39
CA PHE A 72 -5.46 -8.94 -14.56
C PHE A 72 -5.07 -8.32 -13.21
N VAL A 73 -5.64 -7.16 -12.89
CA VAL A 73 -5.41 -6.43 -11.65
C VAL A 73 -6.68 -6.49 -10.82
N LEU A 74 -6.63 -7.27 -9.73
CA LEU A 74 -7.70 -7.39 -8.76
C LEU A 74 -7.27 -6.69 -7.47
N THR A 75 -8.08 -5.76 -6.98
CA THR A 75 -7.80 -5.02 -5.73
C THR A 75 -9.06 -4.90 -4.88
N PRO A 76 -8.97 -4.58 -3.59
CA PRO A 76 -10.17 -4.46 -2.75
C PRO A 76 -11.15 -3.37 -3.19
N GLN A 77 -10.67 -2.31 -3.87
CA GLN A 77 -11.52 -1.22 -4.35
C GLN A 77 -11.20 -0.84 -5.80
N ALA A 78 -12.23 -0.57 -6.61
CA ALA A 78 -12.10 -0.33 -8.05
C ALA A 78 -11.15 0.82 -8.41
N GLN A 79 -11.10 1.88 -7.59
CA GLN A 79 -10.20 3.01 -7.81
C GLN A 79 -8.71 2.61 -7.83
N GLN A 80 -8.32 1.54 -7.14
CA GLN A 80 -6.93 1.08 -7.06
C GLN A 80 -6.52 0.38 -8.36
N SER A 81 -7.25 -0.67 -8.75
CA SER A 81 -7.01 -1.41 -9.99
C SER A 81 -7.18 -0.53 -11.23
N THR A 82 -8.19 0.35 -11.24
CA THR A 82 -8.40 1.31 -12.33
C THR A 82 -7.21 2.25 -12.50
N GLY A 83 -6.66 2.79 -11.41
CA GLY A 83 -5.48 3.66 -11.47
C GLY A 83 -4.27 2.95 -12.08
N ILE A 84 -4.00 1.71 -11.65
CA ILE A 84 -2.92 0.90 -12.21
C ILE A 84 -3.15 0.66 -13.71
N ALA A 85 -4.36 0.26 -14.11
CA ALA A 85 -4.69 0.02 -15.51
C ALA A 85 -4.57 1.28 -16.38
N VAL A 86 -4.98 2.45 -15.88
CA VAL A 86 -4.82 3.73 -16.57
C VAL A 86 -3.35 4.05 -16.79
N ALA A 87 -2.52 3.95 -15.76
CA ALA A 87 -1.08 4.19 -15.86
C ALA A 87 -0.41 3.19 -16.82
N MET A 88 -0.75 1.91 -16.74
CA MET A 88 -0.27 0.90 -17.69
C MET A 88 -0.73 1.22 -19.12
N GLY A 89 -1.99 1.63 -19.33
CA GLY A 89 -2.49 2.03 -20.65
C GLY A 89 -1.71 3.21 -21.24
N GLN A 90 -1.38 4.22 -20.41
CA GLN A 90 -0.54 5.36 -20.82
C GLN A 90 0.88 4.94 -21.23
N GLU A 91 1.41 3.88 -20.60
CA GLU A 91 2.69 3.27 -20.97
C GLU A 91 2.56 2.29 -22.15
N GLY A 92 1.38 2.11 -22.75
CA GLY A 92 1.17 1.34 -23.97
C GLY A 92 0.86 -0.15 -23.77
N TYR A 93 0.44 -0.55 -22.57
CA TYR A 93 -0.03 -1.91 -22.31
C TYR A 93 -1.41 -2.11 -22.95
N ARG A 94 -1.56 -3.17 -23.75
CA ARG A 94 -2.75 -3.34 -24.61
C ARG A 94 -3.90 -4.06 -23.95
N SER A 95 -3.63 -4.91 -22.96
CA SER A 95 -4.63 -5.77 -22.33
C SER A 95 -4.48 -5.76 -20.82
N VAL A 96 -5.15 -4.82 -20.16
CA VAL A 96 -5.20 -4.74 -18.69
C VAL A 96 -6.65 -4.74 -18.23
N VAL A 97 -7.05 -5.80 -17.54
CA VAL A 97 -8.36 -5.93 -16.90
C VAL A 97 -8.22 -5.46 -15.46
N ALA A 98 -8.89 -4.37 -15.10
CA ALA A 98 -9.02 -3.90 -13.73
C ALA A 98 -10.37 -4.34 -13.15
N ALA A 99 -10.35 -4.91 -11.95
CA ALA A 99 -11.55 -5.27 -11.22
C ALA A 99 -11.37 -5.04 -9.71
N ASP A 100 -12.47 -5.14 -8.99
CA ASP A 100 -12.46 -5.16 -7.54
C ASP A 100 -13.20 -6.37 -6.98
N GLU A 101 -12.90 -6.69 -5.73
CA GLU A 101 -13.43 -7.88 -5.07
C GLU A 101 -14.94 -7.81 -4.77
N ALA A 102 -15.52 -6.60 -4.70
CA ALA A 102 -16.93 -6.45 -4.40
C ALA A 102 -17.82 -6.66 -5.64
N THR A 103 -17.25 -6.57 -6.85
CA THR A 103 -18.02 -6.62 -8.11
C THR A 103 -17.97 -7.96 -8.82
N LEU A 104 -17.00 -8.83 -8.51
CA LEU A 104 -16.85 -10.13 -9.17
C LEU A 104 -17.14 -11.31 -8.22
N THR A 105 -17.78 -12.34 -8.77
CA THR A 105 -17.88 -13.66 -8.11
C THR A 105 -16.56 -14.43 -8.21
N ASP A 106 -16.35 -15.43 -7.34
CA ASP A 106 -15.16 -16.31 -7.39
C ASP A 106 -14.96 -16.95 -8.77
N ALA A 107 -16.05 -17.40 -9.40
CA ALA A 107 -16.01 -17.99 -10.74
C ALA A 107 -15.50 -16.99 -11.79
N GLN A 108 -15.97 -15.73 -11.75
CA GLN A 108 -15.52 -14.67 -12.65
C GLN A 108 -14.06 -14.29 -12.38
N ILE A 109 -13.62 -14.28 -11.12
CA ILE A 109 -12.21 -14.04 -10.78
C ILE A 109 -11.32 -15.14 -11.36
N ARG A 110 -11.68 -16.42 -11.15
CA ARG A 110 -10.96 -17.57 -11.74
C ARG A 110 -10.94 -17.53 -13.25
N GLU A 111 -12.05 -17.15 -13.90
CA GLU A 111 -12.09 -16.98 -15.35
C GLU A 111 -11.11 -15.90 -15.84
N ASN A 112 -11.06 -14.75 -15.17
CA ASN A 112 -10.09 -13.70 -15.49
C ASN A 112 -8.64 -14.14 -15.25
N ILE A 113 -8.37 -14.87 -14.16
CA ILE A 113 -7.06 -15.47 -13.90
C ILE A 113 -6.67 -16.44 -15.02
N ALA A 114 -7.58 -17.30 -15.46
CA ALA A 114 -7.32 -18.26 -16.55
C ALA A 114 -6.99 -17.56 -17.87
N LYS A 115 -7.63 -16.41 -18.14
CA LYS A 115 -7.45 -15.58 -19.34
C LYS A 115 -6.26 -14.62 -19.27
N CYS A 116 -5.63 -14.40 -18.12
CA CYS A 116 -4.45 -13.53 -18.03
C CYS A 116 -3.14 -14.32 -18.22
N ASP A 117 -2.03 -13.61 -18.36
CA ASP A 117 -0.67 -14.14 -18.29
C ASP A 117 0.04 -13.69 -17.00
N VAL A 118 -0.33 -12.51 -16.50
CA VAL A 118 0.14 -11.94 -15.23
C VAL A 118 -1.06 -11.53 -14.37
N PHE A 119 -1.15 -12.12 -13.18
CA PHE A 119 -2.15 -11.79 -12.17
C PHE A 119 -1.54 -10.89 -11.09
N LEU A 120 -2.12 -9.70 -10.90
CA LEU A 120 -1.76 -8.75 -9.86
C LEU A 120 -2.88 -8.74 -8.81
N LEU A 121 -2.56 -9.16 -7.60
CA LEU A 121 -3.48 -9.18 -6.47
C LEU A 121 -3.08 -8.08 -5.49
N GLY A 122 -3.93 -7.08 -5.32
CA GLY A 122 -3.82 -6.10 -4.25
C GLY A 122 -4.50 -6.57 -2.98
N THR A 123 -3.91 -6.25 -1.85
CA THR A 123 -4.48 -6.53 -0.52
C THR A 123 -4.47 -5.28 0.34
N LEU A 124 -5.45 -5.19 1.23
CA LEU A 124 -5.60 -4.09 2.17
C LEU A 124 -5.78 -4.65 3.59
N PRO A 125 -4.69 -4.92 4.33
CA PRO A 125 -4.83 -5.42 5.69
C PRO A 125 -5.52 -4.34 6.55
N THR A 126 -6.69 -4.69 7.09
CA THR A 126 -7.53 -3.80 7.90
C THR A 126 -7.44 -4.08 9.40
N SER A 127 -6.82 -5.18 9.80
CA SER A 127 -6.43 -5.37 11.20
C SER A 127 -5.55 -4.16 11.57
N TYR A 128 -6.04 -3.37 12.54
CA TYR A 128 -5.53 -2.05 12.93
C TYR A 128 -4.05 -2.07 13.23
N THR A 129 -3.20 -1.89 12.22
CA THR A 129 -1.75 -2.05 12.34
C THR A 129 -1.27 -1.56 13.70
N ALA A 130 -0.40 -2.28 14.40
CA ALA A 130 0.13 -1.88 15.70
C ALA A 130 0.44 -0.39 15.89
N VAL A 131 0.82 0.29 14.81
CA VAL A 131 1.00 1.74 14.69
C VAL A 131 -0.26 2.55 15.04
N GLU A 132 -1.44 2.09 14.66
CA GLU A 132 -2.74 2.73 14.91
C GLU A 132 -3.30 2.47 16.31
N GLN A 133 -2.85 1.41 17.00
CA GLN A 133 -3.33 1.07 18.34
C GLN A 133 -2.32 1.34 19.46
N ASP A 134 -1.09 1.77 19.15
CA ASP A 134 0.03 1.79 20.12
C ASP A 134 0.21 0.43 20.82
N VAL A 135 -0.11 -0.64 20.08
CA VAL A 135 0.01 -2.03 20.51
C VAL A 135 1.23 -2.62 19.83
N VAL A 136 1.84 -3.63 20.45
CA VAL A 136 2.92 -4.42 19.88
C VAL A 136 2.60 -4.83 18.40
N PRO A 137 3.52 -4.61 17.43
CA PRO A 137 3.47 -4.91 15.99
C PRO A 137 2.60 -6.07 15.52
N ALA A 138 2.55 -7.12 16.33
CA ALA A 138 2.10 -8.41 15.90
C ALA A 138 0.86 -8.94 16.61
N ALA A 139 0.28 -8.22 17.58
CA ALA A 139 -0.97 -8.66 18.25
C ALA A 139 -2.15 -8.93 17.28
N GLN A 140 -1.99 -8.53 16.01
CA GLN A 140 -2.95 -8.71 14.93
C GLN A 140 -2.54 -9.68 13.83
N ALA A 141 -1.40 -10.36 13.97
CA ALA A 141 -1.14 -11.56 13.17
C ALA A 141 -2.27 -12.60 13.34
N ASN A 142 -3.02 -12.54 14.46
CA ASN A 142 -4.15 -13.41 14.77
C ASN A 142 -5.54 -12.84 14.41
N VAL A 143 -5.62 -11.67 13.77
CA VAL A 143 -6.89 -11.11 13.24
C VAL A 143 -6.77 -10.83 11.74
N VAL A 144 -5.97 -11.65 11.04
CA VAL A 144 -6.26 -11.91 9.63
C VAL A 144 -7.26 -13.05 9.68
N GLN A 145 -8.55 -12.72 9.59
CA GLN A 145 -9.55 -13.74 9.25
C GLN A 145 -8.99 -14.52 8.07
N ASP A 146 -8.99 -15.83 8.23
CA ASP A 146 -8.54 -16.86 7.31
C ASP A 146 -9.34 -16.80 5.99
N ASP A 147 -9.26 -15.67 5.28
CA ASP A 147 -9.84 -15.51 3.97
C ASP A 147 -8.89 -16.15 2.96
N ASN A 148 -8.85 -17.49 3.06
CA ASN A 148 -8.01 -18.40 2.30
C ASN A 148 -8.20 -18.23 0.77
N ARG A 149 -9.21 -17.44 0.34
CA ARG A 149 -9.49 -17.12 -1.06
C ARG A 149 -8.30 -16.50 -1.80
N TYR A 150 -7.51 -15.62 -1.16
CA TYR A 150 -6.36 -14.99 -1.82
C TYR A 150 -5.29 -16.03 -2.12
N LEU A 151 -5.00 -16.93 -1.17
CA LEU A 151 -4.09 -18.05 -1.40
C LEU A 151 -4.66 -19.01 -2.45
N ASP A 152 -5.96 -19.29 -2.42
CA ASP A 152 -6.61 -20.15 -3.42
C ASP A 152 -6.52 -19.58 -4.83
N TRP A 153 -6.69 -18.27 -5.01
CA TRP A 153 -6.52 -17.60 -6.30
C TRP A 153 -5.07 -17.59 -6.77
N LEU A 154 -4.11 -17.30 -5.87
CA LEU A 154 -2.69 -17.34 -6.19
C LEU A 154 -2.23 -18.76 -6.57
N ARG A 155 -2.70 -19.78 -5.87
CA ARG A 155 -2.40 -21.20 -6.16
C ARG A 155 -3.10 -21.68 -7.42
N TYR A 156 -4.33 -21.24 -7.66
CA TYR A 156 -5.02 -21.51 -8.93
C TYR A 156 -4.28 -20.91 -10.11
N ALA A 157 -3.85 -19.64 -9.99
CA ALA A 157 -2.99 -18.98 -10.97
C ALA A 157 -1.67 -19.76 -11.19
N ALA A 158 -1.06 -20.24 -10.11
CA ALA A 158 0.15 -21.07 -10.16
C ALA A 158 -0.05 -22.37 -10.94
N GLY A 159 -1.15 -23.09 -10.70
CA GLY A 159 -1.49 -24.33 -11.39
C GLY A 159 -1.71 -24.15 -12.89
N LEU A 160 -2.02 -22.92 -13.33
CA LEU A 160 -2.15 -22.54 -14.73
C LEU A 160 -0.87 -21.90 -15.32
N GLY A 161 0.23 -21.86 -14.56
CA GLY A 161 1.50 -21.28 -14.97
C GLY A 161 1.49 -19.75 -15.11
N LYS A 162 0.58 -19.05 -14.42
CA LYS A 162 0.50 -17.58 -14.47
C LYS A 162 1.56 -16.96 -13.56
N LYS A 163 2.09 -15.82 -13.98
CA LYS A 163 2.95 -14.97 -13.14
C LYS A 163 2.08 -14.24 -12.12
N ARG A 164 2.52 -14.16 -10.87
CA ARG A 164 1.73 -13.62 -9.74
C ARG A 164 2.47 -12.49 -9.06
N VAL A 165 1.83 -11.33 -8.95
CA VAL A 165 2.38 -10.16 -8.25
C VAL A 165 1.44 -9.80 -7.11
N HIS A 166 1.99 -9.69 -5.90
CA HIS A 166 1.27 -9.21 -4.74
C HIS A 166 1.53 -7.72 -4.51
N LEU A 167 0.46 -6.94 -4.33
CA LEU A 167 0.52 -5.50 -4.06
C LEU A 167 -0.03 -5.24 -2.65
N SER A 168 0.85 -5.04 -1.68
CA SER A 168 0.45 -4.64 -0.33
C SER A 168 0.15 -3.15 -0.30
N LEU A 169 -1.14 -2.79 -0.23
CA LEU A 169 -1.59 -1.41 -0.47
C LEU A 169 -1.62 -0.55 0.81
N ARG A 170 -1.53 -1.13 2.01
CA ARG A 170 -1.51 -0.37 3.28
C ARG A 170 -0.25 -0.64 4.07
N ALA A 171 -0.27 -1.63 4.96
CA ALA A 171 0.90 -2.00 5.72
C ALA A 171 1.53 -3.28 5.17
N PRO A 172 2.87 -3.36 5.08
CA PRO A 172 3.57 -4.42 4.35
C PRO A 172 3.57 -5.79 5.04
N TYR A 173 2.89 -5.94 6.18
CA TYR A 173 2.94 -7.13 7.02
C TYR A 173 2.39 -8.38 6.33
N ASP A 174 1.42 -8.20 5.43
CA ASP A 174 0.76 -9.26 4.69
C ASP A 174 1.60 -9.87 3.56
N ILE A 175 2.72 -9.24 3.16
CA ILE A 175 3.64 -9.80 2.16
C ILE A 175 4.14 -11.18 2.57
N VAL A 176 4.38 -11.40 3.86
CA VAL A 176 4.86 -12.70 4.36
C VAL A 176 3.84 -13.80 4.12
N ASN A 177 2.54 -13.49 4.21
CA ASN A 177 1.45 -14.45 4.09
C ASN A 177 1.34 -15.04 2.69
N TYR A 178 1.75 -14.29 1.66
CA TYR A 178 1.67 -14.70 0.25
C TYR A 178 3.04 -14.94 -0.40
N SER A 179 4.12 -14.84 0.38
CA SER A 179 5.49 -14.87 -0.13
C SER A 179 5.87 -16.17 -0.86
N GLU A 180 5.30 -17.30 -0.49
CA GLU A 180 5.55 -18.58 -1.17
C GLU A 180 4.77 -18.68 -2.50
N ASP A 181 3.57 -18.11 -2.55
CA ASP A 181 2.62 -18.24 -3.67
C ASP A 181 2.71 -17.09 -4.70
N THR A 182 3.71 -16.22 -4.59
CA THR A 182 3.88 -15.03 -5.46
C THR A 182 5.26 -15.00 -6.12
N ASP A 183 5.35 -14.45 -7.33
CA ASP A 183 6.61 -14.28 -8.05
C ASP A 183 7.24 -12.92 -7.77
N ALA A 184 6.43 -11.92 -7.45
CA ALA A 184 6.87 -10.62 -6.96
C ALA A 184 5.93 -10.06 -5.89
N ALA A 185 6.45 -9.18 -5.02
CA ALA A 185 5.68 -8.50 -3.99
C ALA A 185 6.18 -7.07 -3.78
N VAL A 186 5.25 -6.11 -3.75
CA VAL A 186 5.54 -4.67 -3.65
C VAL A 186 4.67 -4.04 -2.56
N ALA A 187 5.28 -3.21 -1.72
CA ALA A 187 4.58 -2.38 -0.73
C ALA A 187 4.39 -0.96 -1.26
N ALA A 188 3.14 -0.49 -1.28
CA ALA A 188 2.77 0.84 -1.76
C ALA A 188 2.53 1.86 -0.64
N TYR A 189 2.29 1.39 0.59
CA TYR A 189 2.06 2.21 1.79
C TYR A 189 0.84 3.15 1.75
N SER A 190 0.05 3.10 0.69
CA SER A 190 -1.19 3.84 0.54
C SER A 190 -2.08 3.21 -0.52
N TYR A 191 -3.38 3.28 -0.30
CA TYR A 191 -4.40 2.60 -1.07
C TYR A 191 -5.37 3.56 -1.77
N TYR A 192 -5.11 4.87 -1.67
CA TYR A 192 -5.91 5.89 -2.35
C TYR A 192 -5.63 5.84 -3.86
N GLY A 193 -6.64 5.41 -4.60
CA GLY A 193 -6.53 5.13 -6.03
C GLY A 193 -6.84 6.33 -6.93
N TYR A 194 -7.38 6.00 -8.10
CA TYR A 194 -7.76 6.94 -9.15
C TYR A 194 -9.29 6.98 -9.27
N ASN A 195 -9.87 8.17 -9.23
CA ASN A 195 -11.30 8.38 -9.32
C ASN A 195 -11.62 9.58 -10.22
N ASN A 196 -12.56 9.42 -11.16
CA ASN A 196 -13.04 10.49 -12.04
C ASN A 196 -11.94 11.35 -12.72
N GLY A 197 -10.86 10.73 -13.19
CA GLY A 197 -9.78 11.45 -13.87
C GLY A 197 -8.65 11.92 -12.95
N VAL A 198 -8.76 11.70 -11.64
CA VAL A 198 -7.86 12.30 -10.64
C VAL A 198 -7.28 11.24 -9.72
N TRP A 199 -5.97 11.35 -9.46
CA TRP A 199 -5.29 10.58 -8.43
C TRP A 199 -5.61 11.14 -7.05
N LEU A 200 -6.15 10.31 -6.15
CA LEU A 200 -6.44 10.68 -4.76
C LEU A 200 -5.19 10.71 -3.89
N GLY A 201 -4.10 10.12 -4.38
CA GLY A 201 -2.76 10.18 -3.80
C GLY A 201 -1.69 9.69 -4.79
N PRO A 202 -0.42 10.05 -4.59
CA PRO A 202 0.65 9.74 -5.55
C PRO A 202 1.19 8.31 -5.45
N SER A 203 1.00 7.60 -4.34
CA SER A 203 1.61 6.27 -4.13
C SER A 203 1.13 5.23 -5.13
N MET A 204 -0.16 5.20 -5.47
CA MET A 204 -0.68 4.23 -6.45
C MET A 204 -0.18 4.51 -7.87
N LEU A 205 0.04 5.78 -8.22
CA LEU A 205 0.71 6.15 -9.48
C LEU A 205 2.17 5.69 -9.46
N SER A 206 2.89 5.99 -8.37
CA SER A 206 4.31 5.61 -8.20
C SER A 206 4.48 4.09 -8.24
N LEU A 207 3.55 3.35 -7.63
CA LEU A 207 3.48 1.88 -7.72
C LEU A 207 3.36 1.43 -9.18
N ALA A 208 2.41 2.00 -9.93
CA ALA A 208 2.23 1.65 -11.34
C ALA A 208 3.49 1.97 -12.16
N GLU A 209 4.16 3.09 -11.90
CA GLU A 209 5.41 3.46 -12.58
C GLU A 209 6.57 2.52 -12.23
N VAL A 210 6.64 2.00 -11.01
CA VAL A 210 7.58 0.92 -10.65
C VAL A 210 7.24 -0.38 -11.38
N LEU A 211 5.96 -0.77 -11.41
CA LEU A 211 5.51 -1.97 -12.09
C LEU A 211 5.84 -1.94 -13.59
N THR A 212 5.71 -0.77 -14.24
CA THR A 212 6.00 -0.61 -15.67
C THR A 212 7.47 -0.30 -15.97
N GLY A 213 8.29 -0.06 -14.95
CA GLY A 213 9.71 0.28 -15.09
C GLY A 213 9.98 1.73 -15.50
N LYS A 214 8.96 2.59 -15.49
CA LYS A 214 9.12 4.04 -15.62
C LYS A 214 9.82 4.66 -14.40
N LEU A 215 9.68 4.02 -13.25
CA LEU A 215 10.37 4.37 -12.02
C LEU A 215 11.19 3.18 -11.50
N THR A 216 12.45 3.44 -11.11
CA THR A 216 13.27 2.47 -10.37
C THR A 216 12.87 2.50 -8.89
N PRO A 217 12.58 1.35 -8.25
CA PRO A 217 12.24 1.33 -6.84
C PRO A 217 13.45 1.65 -5.96
N ARG A 218 13.19 2.49 -4.95
CA ARG A 218 14.18 2.95 -3.97
C ARG A 218 13.72 2.77 -2.53
N GLY A 219 12.50 2.29 -2.30
CA GLY A 219 11.95 2.11 -0.98
C GLY A 219 12.65 0.99 -0.22
N ASN A 220 12.74 1.17 1.09
CA ASN A 220 13.20 0.16 2.04
C ASN A 220 12.13 -0.02 3.11
N LEU A 221 11.96 -1.26 3.57
CA LEU A 221 11.00 -1.59 4.62
C LEU A 221 11.31 -0.77 5.89
N PRO A 222 10.35 0.03 6.41
CA PRO A 222 10.55 0.78 7.66
C PRO A 222 10.40 -0.11 8.92
N VAL A 223 10.02 -1.38 8.74
CA VAL A 223 9.67 -2.35 9.78
C VAL A 223 10.24 -3.72 9.45
N ASN A 224 10.37 -4.59 10.45
CA ASN A 224 10.60 -6.02 10.22
C ASN A 224 9.30 -6.68 9.79
N LEU A 225 9.37 -7.55 8.79
CA LEU A 225 8.31 -8.49 8.46
C LEU A 225 8.64 -9.84 9.08
N TRP A 226 7.70 -10.42 9.80
CA TRP A 226 7.92 -11.61 10.62
C TRP A 226 7.16 -12.82 10.07
N LYS A 227 7.79 -13.99 10.11
CA LYS A 227 7.17 -15.29 9.86
C LYS A 227 6.99 -16.01 11.21
N SER A 228 5.87 -16.71 11.37
CA SER A 228 5.55 -17.49 12.58
C SER A 228 5.69 -16.66 13.87
N TYR A 229 5.13 -15.45 13.86
CA TYR A 229 5.17 -14.58 15.03
C TYR A 229 4.16 -15.05 16.09
N ASP A 230 4.63 -15.23 17.31
CA ASP A 230 3.81 -15.48 18.48
C ASP A 230 3.57 -14.18 19.25
N VAL A 231 2.30 -13.77 19.25
CA VAL A 231 1.84 -12.54 19.88
C VAL A 231 1.92 -12.58 21.40
N LYS A 232 1.87 -13.77 22.00
CA LYS A 232 1.90 -13.94 23.46
C LYS A 232 3.32 -13.80 23.98
N THR A 233 4.28 -14.36 23.26
CA THR A 233 5.70 -14.30 23.64
C THR A 233 6.44 -13.12 23.04
N ASN A 234 5.82 -12.41 22.09
CA ASN A 234 6.43 -11.31 21.36
C ASN A 234 7.68 -11.75 20.57
N THR A 235 7.67 -12.97 20.04
CA THR A 235 8.81 -13.55 19.31
C THR A 235 8.40 -14.08 17.96
N GLY A 236 9.32 -14.06 16.99
CA GLY A 236 9.10 -14.60 15.66
C GLY A 236 10.40 -14.65 14.87
N LYS A 237 10.37 -15.29 13.70
CA LYS A 237 11.50 -15.30 12.78
C LYS A 237 11.38 -14.12 11.82
N VAL A 238 12.39 -13.24 11.75
CA VAL A 238 12.40 -12.18 10.75
C VAL A 238 12.46 -12.81 9.35
N ALA A 239 11.47 -12.52 8.51
CA ALA A 239 11.41 -12.92 7.11
C ALA A 239 12.13 -11.88 6.24
N TYR A 240 11.81 -10.61 6.44
CA TYR A 240 12.46 -9.47 5.78
C TYR A 240 12.78 -8.40 6.82
N PRO A 241 14.05 -8.01 6.98
CA PRO A 241 14.42 -7.03 8.00
C PRO A 241 14.05 -5.61 7.59
N ARG A 242 13.89 -4.73 8.57
CA ARG A 242 13.87 -3.28 8.37
C ARG A 242 15.11 -2.86 7.57
N GLY A 243 14.93 -1.96 6.62
CA GLY A 243 15.97 -1.53 5.68
C GLY A 243 16.05 -2.39 4.43
N PHE A 244 15.34 -3.52 4.34
CA PHE A 244 15.34 -4.35 3.14
C PHE A 244 14.48 -3.75 2.02
N GLY A 245 14.98 -3.79 0.79
CA GLY A 245 14.29 -3.39 -0.44
C GLY A 245 15.12 -3.74 -1.66
N LEU A 246 14.48 -4.24 -2.72
CA LEU A 246 15.13 -4.57 -3.99
C LEU A 246 15.13 -3.35 -4.92
N SER A 247 16.16 -3.26 -5.76
CA SER A 247 16.34 -2.21 -6.77
C SER A 247 16.88 -2.79 -8.08
N TRP A 248 16.79 -2.03 -9.18
CA TRP A 248 17.31 -2.39 -10.51
C TRP A 248 17.67 -1.16 -11.36
#